data_AF-A0AAE3C4F0-F1
#
_entry.id   AF-A0AAE3C4F0-F1
#
_cell.length_a   1.000
_cell.length_b   1.000
_cell.length_c   1.000
_cell.angle_alpha   90.00
_cell.angle_beta   90.00
_cell.angle_gamma   90.00
#
_symmetry.space_group_name_H-M   'P 1'
#
loop_
_entity.id
_entity.type
_entity.pdbx_description
1 polymer ?
#
loop_
_entity_poly.entity_id
_entity_poly.type
_entity_poly.pdbx_seq_one_letter_code
_entity_poly.pdbx_strand_id
1 'polypeptide(L)'
;MTTKSLTPEEFEEFLRIGRHVVESEHKQMPRVCPHCGGKMIFKLQSLVKEPEPGDVLVYECDTCGEKVERFFAFPEEYARYFKRSQEEQH
;
A
#
# COMPACT_ATOMS: atom_id res chain seq x y z
N MET A 1 -9.10 -27.49 -9.92
CA MET A 1 -7.97 -26.62 -10.30
C MET A 1 -7.07 -26.50 -9.08
N THR A 2 -5.81 -26.92 -9.16
CA THR A 2 -4.92 -27.04 -8.00
C THR A 2 -4.37 -25.66 -7.63
N THR A 3 -4.80 -25.08 -6.51
CA THR A 3 -4.21 -23.85 -5.97
C THR A 3 -2.80 -24.15 -5.49
N LYS A 4 -1.78 -23.77 -6.26
CA LYS A 4 -0.39 -23.96 -5.85
C LYS A 4 -0.05 -22.93 -4.76
N SER A 5 0.06 -23.38 -3.51
CA SER A 5 0.57 -22.56 -2.41
C SER A 5 1.97 -22.02 -2.75
N LEU A 6 2.28 -20.81 -2.26
CA LEU A 6 3.62 -20.26 -2.40
C LEU A 6 4.64 -21.12 -1.67
N THR A 7 5.80 -21.30 -2.28
CA THR A 7 6.98 -21.78 -1.57
C THR A 7 7.46 -20.72 -0.57
N PRO A 8 8.19 -21.10 0.49
CA PRO A 8 8.77 -20.14 1.43
C PRO A 8 9.61 -19.06 0.76
N GLU A 9 10.40 -19.43 -0.26
CA GLU A 9 11.26 -18.50 -1.01
C GLU A 9 10.43 -17.47 -1.80
N GLU A 10 9.36 -17.92 -2.45
CA GLU A 10 8.43 -17.03 -3.17
C GLU A 10 7.70 -16.07 -2.21
N PHE A 11 7.40 -16.52 -0.99
CA PHE A 11 6.78 -15.70 0.05
C PHE A 11 7.75 -14.64 0.60
N GLU A 12 9.01 -15.01 0.84
CA GLU A 12 10.03 -14.06 1.30
C GLU A 12 10.32 -12.99 0.24
N GLU A 13 10.43 -13.39 -1.02
CA GLU A 13 10.58 -12.46 -2.15
C GLU A 13 9.41 -11.48 -2.23
N PHE A 14 8.18 -11.99 -2.07
CA PHE A 14 6.97 -11.19 -2.03
C PHE A 14 7.01 -10.14 -0.91
N LEU A 15 7.40 -10.51 0.31
CA LEU A 15 7.52 -9.58 1.42
C LEU A 15 8.58 -8.51 1.16
N ARG A 16 9.69 -8.90 0.51
CA ARG A 16 10.77 -7.98 0.15
C ARG A 16 10.32 -6.93 -0.86
N ILE A 17 9.67 -7.36 -1.95
CA ILE A 17 9.14 -6.45 -2.99
C ILE A 17 8.06 -5.54 -2.39
N GLY A 18 7.09 -6.12 -1.67
CA GLY A 18 6.00 -5.36 -1.05
C GLY A 18 6.51 -4.26 -0.11
N ARG A 19 7.46 -4.61 0.77
CA ARG A 19 8.13 -3.64 1.65
C ARG A 19 8.80 -2.53 0.86
N HIS A 20 9.55 -2.88 -0.18
CA HIS A 20 10.28 -1.90 -0.98
C HIS A 20 9.35 -0.88 -1.64
N VAL A 21 8.23 -1.36 -2.23
CA VAL A 21 7.21 -0.49 -2.84
C VAL A 21 6.61 0.44 -1.79
N VAL A 22 6.12 -0.10 -0.67
CA VAL A 22 5.53 0.69 0.43
C VAL A 22 6.50 1.77 0.93
N GLU A 23 7.76 1.40 1.19
CA GLU A 23 8.80 2.34 1.64
C GLU A 23 9.08 3.45 0.61
N SER A 24 9.07 3.13 -0.68
CA SER A 24 9.23 4.10 -1.76
C SER A 24 8.09 5.12 -1.78
N GLU A 25 6.85 4.66 -1.59
CA GLU A 25 5.68 5.53 -1.58
C GLU A 25 5.67 6.43 -0.34
N HIS A 26 6.03 5.90 0.84
CA HIS A 26 6.24 6.73 2.04
C HIS A 26 7.30 7.82 1.85
N LYS A 27 8.35 7.59 1.04
CA LYS A 27 9.38 8.59 0.73
C LYS A 27 8.85 9.71 -0.16
N GLN A 28 7.84 9.43 -0.99
CA GLN A 28 7.21 10.40 -1.89
C GLN A 28 6.13 11.25 -1.19
N MET A 29 5.64 10.84 -0.02
CA MET A 29 4.65 11.61 0.72
C MET A 29 5.22 12.94 1.25
N PRO A 30 4.42 14.02 1.22
CA PRO A 30 4.88 15.33 1.68
C PRO A 30 5.22 15.27 3.17
N ARG A 31 6.34 15.90 3.55
CA ARG A 31 6.75 16.07 4.96
C ARG A 31 6.23 17.38 5.56
N VAL A 32 5.84 18.31 4.70
CA VAL A 32 5.35 19.64 5.03
C VAL A 32 3.97 19.82 4.41
N CYS A 33 3.04 20.39 5.16
CA CYS A 33 1.67 20.61 4.75
C CYS A 33 1.63 21.62 3.60
N PRO A 34 1.04 21.27 2.45
CA PRO A 34 0.96 22.18 1.30
C PRO A 34 0.06 23.40 1.56
N HIS A 35 -0.81 23.33 2.57
CA HIS A 35 -1.75 24.40 2.91
C HIS A 35 -1.18 25.39 3.94
N CYS A 36 -0.64 24.91 5.06
CA CYS A 36 -0.19 25.79 6.16
C CYS A 36 1.31 25.74 6.48
N GLY A 37 2.09 24.87 5.82
CA GLY A 37 3.51 24.69 6.12
C GLY A 37 3.80 23.90 7.41
N GLY A 38 2.78 23.39 8.11
CA GLY A 38 2.93 22.52 9.28
C GLY A 38 3.52 21.15 8.95
N LYS A 39 3.80 20.32 9.96
CA LYS A 39 4.39 19.00 9.73
C LYS A 39 3.32 17.99 9.33
N MET A 40 3.62 17.19 8.31
CA MET A 40 2.76 16.06 7.92
C MET A 40 3.18 14.80 8.67
N ILE A 41 2.22 14.13 9.29
CA ILE A 41 2.42 12.91 10.07
C ILE A 41 1.66 11.77 9.40
N PHE A 42 2.32 10.62 9.28
CA PHE A 42 1.66 9.39 8.84
C PHE A 42 0.55 9.00 9.81
N LYS A 43 -0.65 8.72 9.29
CA LYS A 43 -1.81 8.31 10.09
C LYS A 43 -2.20 6.88 9.83
N LEU A 44 -2.28 6.48 8.57
CA LEU A 44 -2.85 5.20 8.18
C LEU A 44 -2.28 4.72 6.85
N GLN A 45 -2.09 3.40 6.78
CA GLN A 45 -1.90 2.64 5.55
C GLN A 45 -3.04 1.62 5.49
N SER A 46 -3.72 1.51 4.36
CA SER A 46 -4.85 0.60 4.21
C SER A 46 -4.86 -0.07 2.86
N LEU A 47 -5.08 -1.38 2.88
CA LEU A 47 -5.22 -2.21 1.69
C LEU A 47 -6.54 -1.95 0.99
N VAL A 48 -6.47 -1.67 -0.30
CA VAL A 48 -7.61 -1.42 -1.19
C VAL A 48 -7.59 -2.42 -2.34
N LYS A 49 -8.75 -2.94 -2.70
CA LYS A 49 -8.89 -3.97 -3.76
C LYS A 49 -9.32 -3.41 -5.10
N GLU A 50 -9.99 -2.26 -5.11
CA GLU A 50 -10.56 -1.62 -6.30
C GLU A 50 -10.02 -0.19 -6.45
N PRO A 51 -9.72 0.29 -7.67
CA PRO A 51 -9.93 -0.36 -8.97
C PRO A 51 -8.95 -1.51 -9.26
N GLU A 52 -7.82 -1.55 -8.56
CA GLU A 52 -6.86 -2.65 -8.58
C GLU A 52 -6.24 -2.84 -7.18
N PRO A 53 -5.67 -4.02 -6.87
CA PRO A 53 -5.04 -4.25 -5.57
C PRO A 53 -3.89 -3.29 -5.30
N GLY A 54 -3.96 -2.56 -4.20
CA GLY A 54 -3.00 -1.54 -3.82
C GLY A 54 -3.17 -1.12 -2.37
N ASP A 55 -2.41 -0.12 -1.95
CA ASP A 55 -2.56 0.52 -0.65
C ASP A 55 -2.89 2.00 -0.82
N VAL A 56 -3.57 2.54 0.18
CA VAL A 56 -3.74 3.99 0.38
C VAL A 56 -2.92 4.41 1.60
N LEU A 57 -2.05 5.40 1.41
CA LEU A 57 -1.36 6.10 2.48
C LEU A 57 -2.08 7.40 2.82
N VAL A 58 -2.31 7.63 4.10
CA VAL A 58 -2.91 8.86 4.62
C VAL A 58 -1.91 9.56 5.54
N TYR A 59 -1.59 10.80 5.20
CA TYR A 59 -0.81 11.71 6.03
C TYR A 59 -1.70 12.88 6.43
N GLU A 60 -1.58 13.33 7.66
CA GLU A 60 -2.37 14.45 8.19
C GLU A 60 -1.44 15.49 8.80
N CYS A 61 -1.76 16.76 8.56
CA CYS A 61 -1.06 17.87 9.17
C CYS A 61 -1.40 17.94 10.66
N ASP A 62 -0.37 17.92 11.51
CA ASP A 62 -0.55 18.04 12.97
C ASP A 62 -1.03 19.43 13.42
N THR A 63 -0.93 20.42 12.54
CA THR A 63 -1.23 21.82 12.84
C THR A 63 -2.65 22.22 12.40
N CYS A 64 -3.05 21.87 11.17
CA CYS A 64 -4.35 22.28 10.61
C CYS A 64 -5.29 21.12 10.27
N GLY A 65 -4.86 19.87 10.41
CA GLY A 65 -5.67 18.69 10.11
C GLY A 65 -5.83 18.37 8.62
N GLU A 66 -5.19 19.10 7.72
CA GLU A 66 -5.20 18.83 6.28
C GLU A 66 -4.69 17.41 6.00
N LYS A 67 -5.44 16.66 5.17
CA LYS A 67 -5.11 15.28 4.83
C LYS A 67 -4.59 15.18 3.39
N VAL A 68 -3.51 14.44 3.23
CA VAL A 68 -2.99 14.05 1.92
C VAL A 68 -3.06 12.54 1.83
N GLU A 69 -3.80 12.07 0.83
CA GLU A 69 -4.01 10.66 0.55
C GLU A 69 -3.30 10.28 -0.76
N ARG A 70 -2.71 9.09 -0.79
CA ARG A 70 -2.08 8.57 -1.99
C ARG A 70 -2.37 7.09 -2.12
N PHE A 71 -3.09 6.74 -3.18
CA PHE A 71 -3.23 5.37 -3.65
C PHE A 71 -2.01 4.98 -4.49
N PHE A 72 -1.55 3.75 -4.33
CA PHE A 72 -0.63 3.11 -5.26
C PHE A 72 -1.02 1.65 -5.45
N ALA A 73 -1.03 1.24 -6.72
CA ALA A 73 -1.24 -0.15 -7.08
C ALA A 73 0.02 -0.97 -6.75
N PHE A 74 -0.18 -2.22 -6.34
CA PHE A 74 0.94 -3.13 -6.27
C PHE A 74 1.33 -3.63 -7.66
N PRO A 75 2.62 -4.00 -7.87
CA PRO A 75 3.05 -4.65 -9.10
C PRO A 75 2.17 -5.87 -9.42
N GLU A 76 1.97 -6.19 -10.71
CA GLU A 76 1.11 -7.30 -11.15
C GLU A 76 1.48 -8.64 -10.47
N GLU A 77 2.77 -8.86 -10.27
CA GLU A 77 3.36 -10.01 -9.59
C GLU A 77 2.90 -10.14 -8.13
N TYR A 78 2.55 -9.03 -7.49
CA TYR A 78 1.98 -8.95 -6.15
C TYR A 78 0.44 -8.99 -6.21
N ALA A 79 -0.17 -8.30 -7.18
CA ALA A 79 -1.62 -8.23 -7.36
C ALA A 79 -2.28 -9.62 -7.56
N ARG A 80 -1.57 -10.57 -8.19
CA ARG A 80 -2.04 -11.97 -8.35
C ARG A 80 -2.34 -12.68 -7.03
N TYR A 81 -1.67 -12.30 -5.93
CA TYR A 81 -1.93 -12.90 -4.62
C TYR A 81 -3.23 -12.41 -3.99
N PHE A 82 -3.66 -11.18 -4.31
CA PHE A 82 -4.95 -10.65 -3.87
C PHE A 82 -6.10 -11.23 -4.68
N LYS A 83 -5.88 -11.45 -5.99
CA LYS A 83 -6.85 -12.13 -6.86
C LYS A 83 -7.17 -13.55 -6.35
N ARG A 84 -6.16 -14.31 -5.91
CA ARG A 84 -6.34 -15.66 -5.34
C ARG A 84 -7.20 -15.71 -4.09
N SER A 85 -7.11 -14.71 -3.20
CA SER A 85 -7.96 -14.64 -2.00
C SER A 85 -9.45 -14.38 -2.28
N GLN A 86 -9.81 -14.06 -3.53
CA GLN A 86 -11.21 -13.85 -3.95
C GLN A 86 -11.89 -15.12 -4.46
N GLU A 87 -11.12 -16.10 -4.92
CA GLU A 87 -11.66 -17.36 -5.46
C GLU A 87 -11.94 -18.41 -4.38
N GLU A 88 -11.44 -18.22 -3.15
CA GLU A 88 -11.63 -19.16 -2.04
C GLU A 88 -12.86 -18.84 -1.17
N GLN A 89 -13.66 -17.82 -1.53
CA GLN A 89 -14.87 -17.41 -0.79
C GLN A 89 -16.20 -17.63 -1.55
N HIS A 90 -16.19 -18.38 -2.66
CA HIS A 90 -17.40 -18.81 -3.38
C HIS A 90 -17.43 -20.32 -3.60
#